data_AF-A0A533BI97-F1
#
_entry.id   AF-A0A533BI97-F1
#
_cell.length_a   1.000
_cell.length_b   1.000
_cell.length_c   1.000
_cell.angle_alpha   90.00
_cell.angle_beta   90.00
_cell.angle_gamma   90.00
#
_symmetry.space_group_name_H-M   'P 1'
#
loop_
_entity.id
_entity.type
_entity.pdbx_description
1 polymer ?
#
loop_
_entity_poly.entity_id
_entity_poly.type
_entity_poly.pdbx_seq_one_letter_code
_entity_poly.pdbx_strand_id
1 'polypeptide(L)'
;MKYEPNNIISRIAWCRLQQQLHSITKDERAGWRAEEAGLVDALGCRDQIAFMREEHRSQFIRYQCGFEDGRALLRLSTPTPGGMTRMEELGPATLKTPTWVDRRPSQAPPPVQVESRR
;
A
#
# COMPACT_ATOMS: atom_id res chain seq x y z
N MET A 1 18.79 16.66 9.74
CA MET A 1 17.50 15.93 9.75
C MET A 1 17.10 15.68 8.31
N LYS A 2 17.01 14.42 7.88
CA LYS A 2 16.42 14.10 6.58
C LYS A 2 14.91 14.26 6.73
N TYR A 3 14.38 15.38 6.26
CA TYR A 3 12.94 15.63 6.21
C TYR A 3 12.39 14.87 5.00
N GLU A 4 12.25 13.56 5.14
CA GLU A 4 11.35 12.84 4.24
C GLU A 4 9.93 13.29 4.65
N PRO A 5 9.19 14.04 3.82
CA PRO A 5 7.82 14.36 4.14
C PRO A 5 7.08 13.03 4.24
N ASN A 6 6.73 12.64 5.45
CA ASN A 6 5.94 11.42 5.67
C ASN A 6 4.67 11.58 4.82
N ASN A 7 4.42 10.71 3.83
CA ASN A 7 3.45 10.92 2.75
C ASN A 7 2.05 11.34 3.27
N ILE A 8 1.70 10.87 4.46
CA ILE A 8 0.48 11.25 5.19
C ILE A 8 0.43 12.76 5.57
N ILE A 9 1.54 13.36 5.99
CA ILE A 9 1.64 14.78 6.33
C ILE A 9 1.41 15.65 5.08
N SER A 10 2.00 15.26 3.94
CA SER A 10 1.75 15.93 2.66
C SER A 10 0.28 15.84 2.26
N ARG A 11 -0.35 14.68 2.49
CA ARG A 11 -1.77 14.48 2.18
C ARG A 11 -2.69 15.32 3.08
N ILE A 12 -2.38 15.43 4.37
CA ILE A 12 -3.08 16.31 5.31
C ILE A 12 -2.94 17.78 4.89
N ALA A 13 -1.72 18.20 4.54
CA ALA A 13 -1.47 19.56 4.07
C ALA A 13 -2.26 19.86 2.78
N TRP A 14 -2.34 18.89 1.85
CA TRP A 14 -3.15 19.02 0.66
C TRP A 14 -4.63 19.24 0.96
N CYS A 15 -5.23 18.45 1.87
CA CYS A 15 -6.63 18.67 2.28
C CYS A 15 -6.85 20.09 2.82
N ARG A 16 -5.90 20.61 3.62
CA ARG A 16 -5.97 21.99 4.14
C ARG A 16 -5.90 23.04 3.03
N LEU A 17 -5.04 22.85 2.03
CA LEU A 17 -4.94 23.75 0.89
C LEU A 17 -6.25 23.79 0.09
N GLN A 18 -6.85 22.62 -0.16
CA GLN A 18 -8.14 22.54 -0.85
C GLN A 18 -9.24 23.31 -0.10
N GLN A 19 -9.23 23.25 1.23
CA GLN A 19 -10.16 24.03 2.05
C GLN A 19 -9.99 25.55 1.88
N GLN A 20 -8.82 26.07 1.48
CA GLN A 20 -8.62 27.52 1.33
C GLN A 20 -9.10 28.06 -0.02
N LEU A 21 -9.50 27.21 -0.96
CA LEU A 21 -9.96 27.66 -2.27
C LEU A 21 -11.23 28.52 -2.13
N HIS A 22 -11.28 29.60 -2.91
CA HIS A 22 -12.43 30.52 -2.93
C HIS A 22 -13.62 29.96 -3.72
N SER A 23 -13.37 29.03 -4.65
CA SER A 23 -14.38 28.45 -5.54
C SER A 23 -15.13 27.27 -4.93
N ILE A 24 -14.70 26.72 -3.79
CA ILE A 24 -15.35 25.55 -3.20
C ILE A 24 -16.57 25.91 -2.36
N THR A 25 -17.61 25.11 -2.50
CA THR A 25 -18.84 25.18 -1.71
C THR A 25 -18.60 24.81 -0.24
N LYS A 26 -19.59 25.10 0.61
CA LYS A 26 -19.54 24.71 2.03
C LYS A 26 -19.50 23.19 2.20
N ASP A 27 -20.21 22.45 1.36
CA ASP A 27 -20.26 20.99 1.42
C ASP A 27 -18.93 20.37 0.99
N GLU A 28 -18.31 20.88 -0.07
CA GLU A 28 -16.96 20.46 -0.47
C GLU A 28 -15.94 20.74 0.63
N ARG A 29 -16.02 21.91 1.28
CA ARG A 29 -15.16 22.25 2.41
C ARG A 29 -15.34 21.28 3.58
N ALA A 30 -16.58 20.91 3.89
CA ALA A 30 -16.88 19.90 4.90
C ALA A 30 -16.31 18.53 4.50
N GLY A 31 -16.43 18.14 3.23
CA GLY A 31 -15.82 16.93 2.69
C GLY A 31 -14.30 16.88 2.83
N TRP A 32 -13.62 17.99 2.54
CA TRP A 32 -12.16 18.10 2.73
C TRP A 32 -11.75 18.03 4.20
N ARG A 33 -12.54 18.61 5.12
CA ARG A 33 -12.32 18.49 6.57
C ARG A 33 -12.52 17.08 7.07
N ALA A 34 -13.56 16.39 6.59
CA ALA A 34 -13.83 15.01 6.96
C ALA A 34 -12.69 14.09 6.55
N GLU A 35 -12.18 14.25 5.33
CA GLU A 35 -11.02 13.51 4.83
C GLU A 35 -9.75 13.82 5.63
N GLU A 36 -9.49 15.10 5.95
CA GLU A 36 -8.40 15.49 6.85
C GLU A 36 -8.52 14.80 8.21
N ALA A 37 -9.73 14.78 8.81
CA ALA A 37 -9.97 14.13 10.09
C ALA A 37 -9.66 12.62 10.03
N GLY A 38 -10.08 11.93 8.96
CA GLY A 38 -9.74 10.52 8.73
C GLY A 38 -8.23 10.28 8.66
N LEU A 39 -7.50 11.13 7.94
CA LEU A 39 -6.03 11.04 7.86
C LEU A 39 -5.36 11.27 9.23
N VAL A 40 -5.83 12.26 9.99
CA VAL A 40 -5.32 12.58 11.34
C VAL A 40 -5.61 11.46 12.33
N ASP A 41 -6.77 10.82 12.23
CA ASP A 41 -7.14 9.67 13.05
C ASP A 41 -6.34 8.43 12.70
N ALA A 42 -6.06 8.19 11.41
CA ALA A 42 -5.16 7.12 10.98
C ALA A 42 -3.74 7.33 11.55
N LEU A 43 -3.23 8.57 11.51
CA LEU A 43 -1.93 8.93 12.10
C LEU A 43 -1.90 8.71 13.61
N GLY A 44 -3.03 8.95 14.30
CA GLY A 44 -3.17 8.76 15.74
C GLY A 44 -3.63 7.36 16.17
N CYS A 45 -3.79 6.41 15.24
CA CYS A 45 -4.37 5.09 15.49
C CYS A 45 -5.73 5.13 16.21
N ARG A 46 -6.57 6.13 15.91
CA ARG A 46 -7.92 6.27 16.48
C ARG A 46 -8.97 5.84 15.47
N ASP A 47 -9.77 4.83 15.77
CA ASP A 47 -10.89 4.43 14.91
C ASP A 47 -12.18 5.13 15.38
N GLN A 48 -12.66 6.09 14.59
CA GLN A 48 -13.93 6.79 14.81
C GLN A 48 -14.98 6.43 13.75
N ILE A 49 -14.81 5.31 13.01
CA ILE A 49 -15.70 4.93 11.91
C ILE A 49 -17.15 4.79 12.37
N ALA A 50 -17.40 4.13 13.51
CA ALA A 50 -18.75 3.93 14.02
C ALA A 50 -19.43 5.27 14.35
N PHE A 51 -18.73 6.13 15.10
CA PHE A 51 -19.21 7.47 15.47
C PHE A 51 -19.49 8.33 14.22
N MET A 52 -18.54 8.39 13.29
CA MET A 52 -18.67 9.19 12.07
C MET A 52 -19.82 8.70 11.17
N ARG A 53 -20.07 7.40 11.15
CA ARG A 53 -21.17 6.80 10.37
C ARG A 53 -22.54 7.19 10.91
N GLU A 54 -22.68 7.30 12.24
CA GLU A 54 -23.94 7.62 12.89
C GLU A 54 -24.23 9.12 12.86
N GLU A 55 -23.27 9.94 13.31
CA GLU A 55 -23.46 11.37 13.53
C GLU A 55 -23.20 12.25 12.30
N HIS A 56 -22.35 11.77 11.37
CA HIS A 56 -21.85 12.58 10.26
C HIS A 56 -22.03 11.89 8.90
N ARG A 57 -23.21 11.31 8.65
CA ARG A 57 -23.52 10.52 7.44
C ARG A 57 -23.09 11.14 6.11
N SER A 58 -23.31 12.44 5.90
CA SER A 58 -22.95 13.12 4.64
C SER A 58 -21.43 13.26 4.44
N GLN A 59 -20.67 13.21 5.53
CA GLN A 59 -19.21 13.36 5.56
C GLN A 59 -18.50 12.01 5.72
N PHE A 60 -19.23 10.97 6.13
CA PHE A 60 -18.70 9.66 6.47
C PHE A 60 -17.85 9.05 5.36
N ILE A 61 -18.30 9.10 4.11
CA ILE A 61 -17.55 8.52 2.98
C ILE A 61 -16.19 9.20 2.82
N ARG A 62 -16.13 10.54 2.91
CA ARG A 62 -14.87 11.29 2.80
C ARG A 62 -13.95 11.02 3.99
N TYR A 63 -14.50 10.93 5.19
CA TYR A 63 -13.76 10.50 6.38
C TYR A 63 -13.13 9.11 6.19
N GLN A 64 -13.94 8.13 5.77
CA GLN A 64 -13.48 6.76 5.56
C GLN A 64 -12.36 6.69 4.52
N CYS A 65 -12.49 7.40 3.39
CA CYS A 65 -11.42 7.49 2.39
C CYS A 65 -10.12 8.01 3.00
N GLY A 66 -10.17 9.12 3.76
CA GLY A 66 -9.00 9.67 4.43
C GLY A 66 -8.36 8.70 5.44
N PHE A 67 -9.18 7.96 6.19
CA PHE A 67 -8.70 6.99 7.17
C PHE A 67 -8.00 5.79 6.51
N GLU A 68 -8.61 5.22 5.46
CA GLU A 68 -8.05 4.10 4.71
C GLU A 68 -6.77 4.48 3.97
N ASP A 69 -6.77 5.65 3.30
CA ASP A 69 -5.58 6.23 2.66
C ASP A 69 -4.46 6.43 3.69
N GLY A 70 -4.78 7.02 4.85
CA GLY A 70 -3.81 7.25 5.92
C GLY A 70 -3.15 5.95 6.39
N ARG A 71 -3.93 4.88 6.59
CA ARG A 71 -3.40 3.56 6.95
C ARG A 71 -2.52 2.97 5.86
N ALA A 72 -2.89 3.14 4.60
CA ALA A 72 -2.07 2.68 3.48
C ALA A 72 -0.73 3.42 3.43
N LEU A 73 -0.74 4.74 3.55
CA LEU A 73 0.47 5.56 3.57
C LEU A 73 1.40 5.19 4.72
N LEU A 74 0.87 4.98 5.93
CA LEU A 74 1.67 4.57 7.09
C LEU A 74 2.33 3.21 6.90
N ARG A 75 1.62 2.24 6.30
CA ARG A 75 2.18 0.91 5.97
C ARG A 75 3.30 0.98 4.93
N LEU A 76 3.19 1.90 3.97
CA LEU A 76 4.23 2.10 2.96
C LEU A 76 5.47 2.82 3.52
N SER A 77 5.28 3.62 4.57
CA SER A 77 6.37 4.36 5.23
C SER A 77 7.14 3.54 6.26
N THR A 78 6.63 2.37 6.68
CA THR A 78 7.43 1.46 7.51
C THR A 78 8.45 0.74 6.65
N PRO A 79 9.77 0.87 6.91
CA PRO A 79 10.77 0.10 6.19
C PRO A 79 10.52 -1.39 6.43
N THR A 80 10.30 -2.14 5.36
CA THR A 80 10.16 -3.60 5.41
C THR A 80 11.39 -4.20 6.12
N PRO A 81 11.26 -4.92 7.24
CA PRO A 81 12.37 -5.66 7.81
C PRO A 81 12.55 -6.93 6.97
N GLY A 82 13.24 -6.82 5.84
CA GLY A 82 13.38 -7.97 4.94
C GLY A 82 13.92 -7.60 3.57
N GLY A 83 15.22 -7.36 3.52
CA GLY A 83 15.91 -7.07 2.26
C GLY A 83 17.38 -6.75 2.43
N MET A 84 18.08 -7.41 3.37
CA MET A 84 19.51 -7.60 3.21
C MET A 84 19.71 -8.57 2.03
N THR A 85 19.55 -8.06 0.81
CA THR A 85 20.23 -8.64 -0.33
C THR A 85 21.70 -8.34 -0.08
N ARG A 86 22.39 -9.28 0.58
CA ARG A 86 23.83 -9.33 0.64
C ARG A 86 24.30 -9.37 -0.81
N MET A 87 24.66 -8.22 -1.38
CA MET A 87 25.50 -8.22 -2.57
C MET A 87 26.83 -8.78 -2.10
N GLU A 88 27.03 -10.08 -2.28
CA GLU A 88 28.37 -10.63 -2.38
C GLU A 88 28.99 -10.02 -3.63
N GLU A 89 29.71 -8.93 -3.38
CA GLU A 89 30.72 -8.35 -4.23
C GLU A 89 31.69 -9.45 -4.67
N LEU A 90 31.53 -9.94 -5.90
CA LEU A 90 32.50 -10.81 -6.56
C LEU A 90 32.94 -10.14 -7.84
N GLY A 91 34.16 -9.59 -7.78
CA GLY A 91 34.91 -9.14 -8.94
C GLY A 91 35.14 -10.26 -9.97
N PRO A 92 35.75 -9.94 -11.12
CA PRO A 92 35.74 -10.81 -12.28
C PRO A 92 36.71 -11.98 -12.07
N ALA A 93 36.17 -13.18 -11.84
CA ALA A 93 36.94 -14.42 -11.81
C ALA A 93 36.47 -15.37 -12.92
N THR A 94 37.24 -15.33 -14.01
CA THR A 94 37.68 -16.42 -14.87
C THR A 94 36.81 -17.68 -14.98
N LEU A 95 36.30 -17.90 -16.19
CA LEU A 95 35.84 -19.16 -16.78
C LEU A 95 36.55 -20.40 -16.21
N LYS A 96 35.78 -21.27 -15.55
CA LYS A 96 36.11 -22.71 -15.47
C LYS A 96 34.85 -23.53 -15.75
N THR A 97 34.92 -24.23 -16.87
CA THR A 97 34.04 -25.31 -17.32
C THR A 97 33.83 -26.35 -16.22
N PRO A 98 32.62 -26.93 -16.09
CA PRO A 98 32.46 -28.25 -15.50
C PRO A 98 32.19 -29.27 -16.60
N THR A 99 33.18 -30.11 -16.89
CA THR A 99 32.95 -31.47 -17.38
C THR A 99 32.58 -32.35 -16.20
N TRP A 100 31.38 -32.93 -16.19
CA TRP A 100 31.19 -34.40 -16.23
C TRP A 100 29.70 -34.77 -16.28
N VAL A 101 29.44 -35.78 -17.09
CA VAL A 101 28.18 -36.45 -17.44
C VAL A 101 27.73 -37.34 -16.26
N ASP A 102 26.41 -37.55 -16.06
CA ASP A 102 25.81 -38.88 -16.29
C ASP A 102 24.27 -38.87 -16.17
N ARG A 103 23.68 -39.82 -16.90
CA ARG A 103 22.30 -40.14 -17.26
C ARG A 103 21.21 -40.03 -16.19
N ARG A 104 20.02 -39.60 -16.64
CA ARG A 104 18.73 -40.22 -16.25
C ARG A 104 17.70 -40.10 -17.39
N PRO A 105 16.90 -41.15 -17.70
CA PRO A 105 16.07 -41.19 -18.91
C PRO A 105 14.77 -40.40 -18.75
N SER A 106 14.31 -39.81 -19.85
CA SER A 106 12.98 -39.23 -20.03
C SER A 106 11.88 -40.19 -19.58
N GLN A 107 11.03 -39.74 -18.65
CA GLN A 107 9.76 -40.39 -18.35
C GLN A 107 8.64 -39.48 -18.88
N ALA A 108 7.91 -39.99 -19.87
CA ALA A 108 6.75 -39.33 -20.46
C ALA A 108 5.61 -39.17 -19.42
N PRO A 109 4.76 -38.14 -19.54
CA PRO A 109 3.63 -37.97 -18.63
C PRO A 109 2.53 -39.03 -18.88
N PRO A 110 1.82 -39.49 -17.85
CA PRO A 110 0.71 -40.44 -18.00
C PRO A 110 -0.53 -39.76 -18.62
N PRO A 111 -1.38 -40.52 -19.34
CA PRO A 111 -2.56 -39.98 -20.01
C PRO A 111 -3.68 -39.61 -19.03
N VAL A 112 -4.34 -38.47 -19.30
CA VAL A 112 -5.53 -37.96 -18.62
C VAL A 112 -6.73 -38.84 -18.98
N GLN A 113 -7.37 -39.47 -17.99
CA GLN A 113 -8.67 -40.11 -18.19
C GLN A 113 -9.78 -39.05 -18.09
N VAL A 114 -10.52 -38.86 -19.18
CA VAL A 114 -11.76 -38.08 -19.23
C VAL A 114 -12.93 -39.01 -18.98
N GLU A 115 -13.55 -38.88 -17.81
CA GLU A 115 -14.78 -39.57 -17.43
C GLU A 115 -15.98 -38.86 -18.09
N SER A 116 -16.44 -39.37 -19.23
CA SER A 116 -17.71 -38.92 -19.83
C SER A 116 -18.88 -39.67 -19.19
N ARG A 117 -19.62 -38.98 -18.32
CA ARG A 117 -20.98 -39.37 -17.94
C ARG A 117 -21.97 -38.87 -18.98
N ARG A 118 -22.60 -39.79 -19.70
CA ARG A 118 -24.06 -40.02 -19.77
C ARG A 118 -24.40 -40.93 -20.95
#